data_AF-A0A9P8C2Q2-F1
#
_entry.id   AF-A0A9P8C2Q2-F1
#
_cell.length_a   1.000
_cell.length_b   1.000
_cell.length_c   1.000
_cell.angle_alpha   90.00
_cell.angle_beta   90.00
_cell.angle_gamma   90.00
#
_symmetry.space_group_name_H-M   'P 1'
#
loop_
_entity.id
_entity.type
_entity.pdbx_description
1 polymer ?
#
loop_
_entity_poly.entity_id
_entity_poly.type
_entity_poly.pdbx_seq_one_letter_code
_entity_poly.pdbx_strand_id
1 'polypeptide(L)'
;MKSKSPPQEARTIGEHQQLSENMSFQNSPQEADLVDNSVASSKNMLSQLSPEEAASKTHRPEGYNTSIETLEKMIRTKTILKHSTAVGENLKEHTTAVGENLKEHAIALGESMKTVFMEALNSTANTLLVALLDKTSPNSYILPAAAMTPKDNEDEAGYHDEPHQSGSPDLVEINQPASKRRADNCDSSRSKRKFEEQEKDFEIQELSYQQSRIKQKLDECKALYANIDQKMRKSAEGIQELEERNAKLRDQNQKLRDMVLKGNVANSEPIDDTTITALFNKLRDQIQRIVMKNHLVDPEVRPRLTANALRFQQKFAALWEQGLDLDQLRKRTQCLIFGVLRRAILSRECFGLRTAEFSSVETCLMQFESALVAKKNGHEIEIAEWRVRTIKLASLLNQNKLDIRVVDHVYDSLIPLFSALPGWQGAEETSHAFCLQLSEMCETAAKLAVTLRASKDSYCFEAPNAGSKADWDEMNILGYEASGGGDIKDKDGAITFCICESLVKYPEHDPHERLVLEKAHVVVRRG
;
A
#
# COMPACT_ATOMS: atom_id res chain seq x y z
N MET A 1 7.09 54.87 -14.43
CA MET A 1 7.61 54.29 -13.17
C MET A 1 6.63 53.27 -12.63
N LYS A 2 6.96 51.98 -12.76
CA LYS A 2 6.54 50.84 -11.94
C LYS A 2 7.19 49.60 -12.58
N SER A 3 8.37 49.25 -12.06
CA SER A 3 9.17 48.09 -12.47
C SER A 3 8.51 46.81 -11.96
N LYS A 4 8.34 45.84 -12.86
CA LYS A 4 7.96 44.47 -12.52
C LYS A 4 9.22 43.69 -12.13
N SER A 5 9.17 43.01 -10.99
CA SER A 5 10.19 42.05 -10.54
C SER A 5 9.90 40.65 -11.08
N PRO A 6 10.92 39.82 -11.41
CA PRO A 6 10.75 38.43 -11.83
C PRO A 6 10.77 37.45 -10.63
N PRO A 7 10.27 36.21 -10.79
CA PRO A 7 10.14 35.24 -9.70
C PRO A 7 11.46 34.50 -9.41
N GLN A 8 11.69 34.24 -8.12
CA GLN A 8 12.78 33.40 -7.61
C GLN A 8 12.37 31.94 -7.58
N GLU A 9 12.79 31.16 -8.57
CA GLU A 9 12.82 29.69 -8.51
C GLU A 9 14.12 29.20 -9.15
N ALA A 10 15.20 29.18 -8.36
CA ALA A 10 16.43 28.44 -8.65
C ALA A 10 17.36 28.49 -7.43
N ARG A 11 17.01 27.82 -6.31
CA ARG A 11 17.92 27.62 -5.18
C ARG A 11 17.41 26.56 -4.19
N THR A 12 17.16 25.34 -4.67
CA THR A 12 16.82 24.22 -3.76
C THR A 12 17.14 22.85 -4.37
N ILE A 13 18.34 22.68 -4.93
CA ILE A 13 18.83 21.35 -5.41
C ILE A 13 20.22 21.01 -4.82
N GLY A 14 20.78 21.86 -3.94
CA GLY A 14 22.13 21.67 -3.40
C GLY A 14 22.26 20.99 -2.03
N GLU A 15 21.17 20.83 -1.25
CA GLU A 15 21.28 20.49 0.18
C GLU A 15 20.88 19.04 0.53
N HIS A 16 20.40 18.25 -0.43
CA HIS A 16 19.94 16.87 -0.14
C HIS A 16 21.00 15.77 -0.24
N GLN A 17 22.26 16.10 -0.55
CA GLN A 17 23.32 15.11 -0.76
C GLN A 17 24.32 14.98 0.40
N GLN A 18 24.18 15.78 1.47
CA GLN A 18 25.05 15.73 2.66
C GLN A 18 24.41 15.06 3.90
N LEU A 19 23.15 14.62 3.84
CA LEU A 19 22.46 14.00 4.99
C LEU A 19 22.41 12.47 4.96
N SER A 20 22.93 11.81 3.92
CA SER A 20 22.94 10.33 3.83
C SER A 20 24.20 9.65 4.39
N GLU A 21 25.25 10.39 4.78
CA GLU A 21 26.51 9.80 5.25
C GLU A 21 26.66 9.73 6.79
N ASN A 22 25.74 10.30 7.57
CA ASN A 22 25.90 10.43 9.03
C ASN A 22 24.99 9.55 9.91
N MET A 23 24.32 8.52 9.36
CA MET A 23 23.56 7.56 10.19
C MET A 23 24.12 6.14 10.10
N SER A 24 25.34 5.97 10.59
CA SER A 24 25.92 4.67 10.97
C SER A 24 25.59 4.38 12.44
N PHE A 25 24.48 3.71 12.71
CA PHE A 25 24.21 3.11 14.03
C PHE A 25 25.08 1.86 14.20
N GLN A 26 26.13 1.95 15.01
CA GLN A 26 26.84 0.77 15.52
C GLN A 26 26.01 0.16 16.65
N ASN A 27 25.24 -0.89 16.35
CA ASN A 27 24.67 -1.76 17.38
C ASN A 27 25.73 -2.78 17.81
N SER A 28 26.21 -2.64 19.06
CA SER A 28 27.14 -3.59 19.67
C SER A 28 26.40 -4.85 20.14
N PRO A 29 26.89 -6.08 19.88
CA PRO A 29 26.21 -7.32 20.25
C PRO A 29 26.12 -7.61 21.77
N GLN A 30 26.67 -6.77 22.65
CA GLN A 30 26.86 -7.11 24.06
C GLN A 30 25.64 -6.91 24.98
N GLU A 31 24.55 -6.27 24.53
CA GLU A 31 23.37 -6.05 25.39
C GLU A 31 22.32 -7.18 25.36
N ALA A 32 22.37 -8.09 24.36
CA ALA A 32 21.44 -9.21 24.28
C ALA A 32 21.74 -10.30 25.33
N ASP A 33 23.03 -10.56 25.62
CA ASP A 33 23.46 -11.63 26.52
C ASP A 33 23.27 -11.30 28.01
N LEU A 34 23.12 -10.03 28.39
CA LEU A 34 22.88 -9.61 29.78
C LEU A 34 21.42 -9.82 30.22
N VAL A 35 20.47 -9.78 29.28
CA VAL A 35 19.03 -9.92 29.60
C VAL A 35 18.62 -11.39 29.75
N ASP A 36 19.18 -12.29 28.94
CA ASP A 36 18.87 -13.72 29.04
C ASP A 36 19.44 -14.36 30.31
N ASN A 37 20.58 -13.86 30.81
CA ASN A 37 21.15 -14.28 32.10
C ASN A 37 20.33 -13.81 33.31
N SER A 38 19.66 -12.66 33.22
CA SER A 38 18.77 -12.13 34.29
C SER A 38 17.47 -12.93 34.43
N VAL A 39 16.91 -13.38 33.29
CA VAL A 39 15.70 -14.22 33.25
C VAL A 39 15.99 -15.65 33.73
N ALA A 40 17.17 -16.20 33.41
CA ALA A 40 17.60 -17.50 33.92
C ALA A 40 17.84 -17.49 35.45
N SER A 41 18.42 -16.41 35.97
CA SER A 41 18.65 -16.23 37.41
C SER A 41 17.33 -16.11 38.21
N SER A 42 16.36 -15.38 37.67
CA SER A 42 15.03 -15.21 38.30
C SER A 42 14.19 -16.50 38.29
N LYS A 43 14.31 -17.33 37.25
CA LYS A 43 13.67 -18.65 37.21
C LYS A 43 14.27 -19.63 38.23
N ASN A 44 15.57 -19.52 38.51
CA ASN A 44 16.26 -20.42 39.45
C ASN A 44 15.94 -20.09 40.92
N MET A 45 15.61 -18.83 41.24
CA MET A 45 15.15 -18.44 42.58
C MET A 45 13.71 -18.89 42.90
N LEU A 46 12.85 -19.02 41.88
CA LEU A 46 11.47 -19.49 42.05
C LEU A 46 11.35 -21.01 42.22
N SER A 47 12.36 -21.79 41.81
CA SER A 47 12.40 -23.25 41.95
C SER A 47 12.91 -23.77 43.30
N GLN A 48 13.31 -22.90 44.24
CA GLN A 48 13.83 -23.30 45.56
C GLN A 48 12.86 -23.08 46.74
N LEU A 49 11.62 -22.65 46.50
CA LEU A 49 10.64 -22.49 47.58
C LEU A 49 9.83 -23.78 47.76
N SER A 50 10.09 -24.46 48.89
CA SER A 50 9.37 -25.66 49.32
C SER A 50 7.91 -25.32 49.71
N PRO A 51 6.92 -26.21 49.47
CA PRO A 51 5.50 -25.91 49.70
C PRO A 51 5.07 -25.77 51.18
N GLU A 52 5.97 -26.00 52.15
CA GLU A 52 5.58 -26.17 53.57
C GLU A 52 5.64 -24.92 54.46
N GLU A 53 6.05 -23.75 53.95
CA GLU A 53 6.14 -22.51 54.76
C GLU A 53 5.07 -21.44 54.41
N ALA A 54 4.13 -21.71 53.51
CA ALA A 54 3.15 -20.73 53.03
C ALA A 54 1.90 -20.55 53.93
N ALA A 55 1.86 -21.17 55.11
CA ALA A 55 0.68 -21.18 55.98
C ALA A 55 0.92 -20.58 57.38
N SER A 56 1.69 -19.50 57.52
CA SER A 56 1.57 -18.59 58.68
C SER A 56 2.38 -17.31 58.47
N LYS A 57 1.69 -16.24 58.02
CA LYS A 57 1.91 -14.81 58.38
C LYS A 57 1.23 -13.91 57.35
N THR A 58 0.08 -13.37 57.74
CA THR A 58 -0.62 -12.29 57.08
C THR A 58 0.12 -10.97 57.32
N HIS A 59 1.16 -10.72 56.52
CA HIS A 59 1.61 -9.37 56.21
C HIS A 59 1.98 -9.33 54.73
N ARG A 60 1.06 -8.80 53.89
CA ARG A 60 1.33 -8.55 52.47
C ARG A 60 2.38 -7.45 52.36
N PRO A 61 3.57 -7.70 51.77
CA PRO A 61 4.51 -6.63 51.48
C PRO A 61 4.00 -5.84 50.26
N GLU A 62 3.96 -4.52 50.37
CA GLU A 62 3.54 -3.57 49.32
C GLU A 62 4.41 -3.60 48.04
N GLY A 63 5.38 -4.52 47.94
CA GLY A 63 6.32 -4.64 46.81
C GLY A 63 5.92 -5.59 45.68
N TYR A 64 4.77 -6.28 45.76
CA TYR A 64 4.36 -7.22 44.69
C TYR A 64 3.70 -6.54 43.48
N ASN A 65 3.00 -5.42 43.69
CA ASN A 65 2.32 -4.71 42.60
C ASN A 65 3.30 -4.01 41.65
N THR A 66 4.42 -3.49 42.17
CA THR A 66 5.47 -2.87 41.35
C THR A 66 6.19 -3.88 40.45
N SER A 67 6.28 -5.15 40.86
CA SER A 67 6.88 -6.22 40.07
C SER A 67 6.01 -6.58 38.86
N ILE A 68 4.68 -6.65 39.04
CA ILE A 68 3.73 -6.93 37.95
C ILE A 68 3.68 -5.78 36.94
N GLU A 69 3.60 -4.52 37.39
CA GLU A 69 3.65 -3.36 36.49
C GLU A 69 4.95 -3.29 35.69
N THR A 70 6.08 -3.65 36.32
CA THR A 70 7.38 -3.70 35.64
C THR A 70 7.41 -4.81 34.59
N LEU A 71 6.83 -5.98 34.88
CA LEU A 71 6.75 -7.10 33.95
C LEU A 71 5.85 -6.76 32.75
N GLU A 72 4.69 -6.15 32.99
CA GLU A 72 3.77 -5.71 31.92
C GLU A 72 4.41 -4.65 31.02
N LYS A 73 5.11 -3.67 31.62
CA LYS A 73 5.85 -2.65 30.87
C LYS A 73 6.94 -3.27 30.00
N MET A 74 7.64 -4.28 30.52
CA MET A 74 8.68 -4.99 29.79
C MET A 74 8.11 -5.84 28.64
N ILE A 75 6.97 -6.52 28.84
CA ILE A 75 6.27 -7.28 27.80
C ILE A 75 5.79 -6.33 26.69
N ARG A 76 5.16 -5.20 27.05
CA ARG A 76 4.75 -4.18 26.07
C ARG A 76 5.93 -3.65 25.26
N THR A 77 7.04 -3.35 25.92
CA THR A 77 8.26 -2.86 25.25
C THR A 77 8.82 -3.90 24.28
N LYS A 78 8.88 -5.18 24.67
CA LYS A 78 9.31 -6.27 23.77
C LYS A 78 8.37 -6.45 22.57
N THR A 79 7.06 -6.34 22.78
CA THR A 79 6.07 -6.44 21.70
C THR A 79 6.18 -5.27 20.72
N ILE A 80 6.38 -4.05 21.22
CA ILE A 80 6.62 -2.85 20.39
C ILE A 80 7.91 -3.01 19.59
N LEU A 81 8.98 -3.50 20.21
CA LEU A 81 10.26 -3.70 19.54
C LEU A 81 10.14 -4.73 18.40
N LYS A 82 9.47 -5.87 18.64
CA LYS A 82 9.21 -6.88 17.59
C LYS A 82 8.42 -6.32 16.42
N HIS A 83 7.37 -5.54 16.69
CA HIS A 83 6.58 -4.89 15.62
C HIS A 83 7.41 -3.84 14.87
N SER A 84 8.21 -3.04 15.57
CA SER A 84 9.08 -2.04 14.95
C SER A 84 10.12 -2.69 14.02
N THR A 85 10.72 -3.82 14.42
CA THR A 85 11.65 -4.56 13.57
C THR A 85 10.96 -5.12 12.33
N ALA A 86 9.80 -5.75 12.50
CA ALA A 86 9.04 -6.31 11.37
C ALA A 86 8.58 -5.22 10.38
N VAL A 87 8.17 -4.05 10.87
CA VAL A 87 7.84 -2.89 10.01
C VAL A 87 9.08 -2.39 9.26
N GLY A 88 10.24 -2.35 9.92
CA GLY A 88 11.51 -1.95 9.30
C GLY A 88 11.94 -2.91 8.17
N GLU A 89 11.79 -4.22 8.37
CA GLU A 89 12.08 -5.24 7.35
C GLU A 89 11.13 -5.13 6.16
N ASN A 90 9.81 -5.01 6.40
CA ASN A 90 8.82 -4.79 5.33
C ASN A 90 9.08 -3.51 4.53
N LEU A 91 9.47 -2.41 5.21
CA LEU A 91 9.78 -1.15 4.54
C LEU A 91 11.01 -1.28 3.63
N LYS A 92 12.02 -2.05 4.06
CA LYS A 92 13.23 -2.34 3.28
C LYS A 92 12.93 -3.19 2.05
N GLU A 93 12.08 -4.21 2.18
CA GLU A 93 11.62 -5.01 1.04
C GLU A 93 10.85 -4.15 0.03
N HIS A 94 9.93 -3.32 0.50
CA HIS A 94 9.13 -2.45 -0.38
C HIS A 94 9.99 -1.39 -1.09
N THR A 95 10.96 -0.77 -0.40
CA THR A 95 11.88 0.19 -1.03
C THR A 95 12.79 -0.47 -2.07
N THR A 96 13.23 -1.71 -1.82
CA THR A 96 14.00 -2.49 -2.80
C THR A 96 13.16 -2.79 -4.04
N ALA A 97 11.93 -3.26 -3.87
CA ALA A 97 11.02 -3.54 -4.98
C ALA A 97 10.68 -2.30 -5.82
N VAL A 98 10.47 -1.14 -5.17
CA VAL A 98 10.26 0.13 -5.88
C VAL A 98 11.51 0.55 -6.67
N GLY A 99 12.70 0.37 -6.10
CA GLY A 99 13.96 0.65 -6.79
C GLY A 99 14.18 -0.23 -8.04
N GLU A 100 13.85 -1.52 -7.95
CA GLU A 100 13.92 -2.43 -9.10
C GLU A 100 12.91 -2.05 -10.19
N ASN A 101 11.66 -1.73 -9.83
CA ASN A 101 10.65 -1.28 -10.80
C ASN A 101 11.06 0.04 -11.50
N LEU A 102 11.65 0.99 -10.78
CA LEU A 102 12.18 2.23 -11.37
C LEU A 102 13.30 1.95 -12.37
N LYS A 103 14.17 0.99 -12.06
CA LYS A 103 15.26 0.57 -12.95
C LYS A 103 14.71 -0.08 -14.23
N GLU A 104 13.72 -0.96 -14.13
CA GLU A 104 13.05 -1.56 -15.28
C GLU A 104 12.38 -0.50 -16.17
N HIS A 105 11.67 0.46 -15.56
CA HIS A 105 11.05 1.58 -16.28
C HIS A 105 12.08 2.46 -17.00
N ALA A 106 13.23 2.72 -16.38
CA ALA A 106 14.30 3.51 -16.99
C ALA A 106 14.91 2.81 -18.22
N ILE A 107 15.09 1.48 -18.15
CA ILE A 107 15.57 0.68 -19.28
C ILE A 107 14.55 0.70 -20.42
N ALA A 108 13.27 0.46 -20.12
CA ALA A 108 12.20 0.48 -21.12
C ALA A 108 12.06 1.85 -21.80
N LEU A 109 12.20 2.95 -21.04
CA LEU A 109 12.20 4.30 -21.59
C LEU A 109 13.40 4.54 -22.53
N GLY A 110 14.59 4.06 -22.14
CA GLY A 110 15.79 4.14 -22.98
C GLY A 110 15.66 3.37 -24.30
N GLU A 111 15.08 2.16 -24.27
CA GLU A 111 14.81 1.38 -25.46
C GLU A 111 13.76 2.04 -26.36
N SER A 112 12.68 2.57 -25.77
CA SER A 112 11.66 3.31 -26.52
C SER A 112 12.23 4.55 -27.20
N MET A 113 13.09 5.31 -26.52
CA MET A 113 13.76 6.47 -27.12
C MET A 113 14.69 6.07 -28.26
N LYS A 114 15.43 4.96 -28.11
CA LYS A 114 16.29 4.43 -29.17
C LYS A 114 15.49 4.05 -30.42
N THR A 115 14.34 3.40 -30.26
CA THR A 115 13.47 3.03 -31.40
C THR A 115 12.96 4.27 -32.12
N VAL A 116 12.43 5.26 -31.39
CA VAL A 116 11.94 6.52 -31.97
C VAL A 116 13.07 7.26 -32.71
N PHE A 117 14.27 7.29 -32.12
CA PHE A 117 15.44 7.92 -32.76
C PHE A 117 15.87 7.21 -34.04
N MET A 118 15.87 5.88 -34.05
CA MET A 118 16.20 5.09 -35.24
C MET A 118 15.15 5.24 -36.35
N GLU A 119 13.87 5.30 -36.02
CA GLU A 119 12.79 5.59 -36.98
C GLU A 119 12.95 6.99 -37.60
N ALA A 120 13.27 8.00 -36.78
CA ALA A 120 13.52 9.36 -37.25
C ALA A 120 14.74 9.44 -38.20
N LEU A 121 15.83 8.73 -37.86
CA LEU A 121 17.00 8.63 -38.74
C LEU A 121 16.67 7.95 -40.06
N ASN A 122 15.90 6.86 -40.03
CA ASN A 122 15.56 6.10 -41.22
C ASN A 122 14.60 6.90 -42.13
N SER A 123 13.64 7.62 -41.54
CA SER A 123 12.76 8.55 -42.26
C SER A 123 13.55 9.68 -42.94
N THR A 124 14.53 10.26 -42.23
CA THR A 124 15.39 11.31 -42.77
C THR A 124 16.27 10.78 -43.91
N ALA A 125 16.86 9.59 -43.74
CA ALA A 125 17.67 8.94 -44.76
C ALA A 125 16.86 8.64 -46.03
N ASN A 126 15.63 8.13 -45.90
CA ASN A 126 14.74 7.89 -47.03
C ASN A 126 14.35 9.19 -47.75
N THR A 127 14.09 10.25 -47.01
CA THR A 127 13.78 11.58 -47.59
C THR A 127 14.96 12.11 -48.41
N LEU A 128 16.18 11.97 -47.89
CA LEU A 128 17.41 12.35 -48.61
C LEU A 128 17.64 11.49 -49.85
N LEU A 129 17.38 10.18 -49.76
CA LEU A 129 17.51 9.25 -50.89
C LEU A 129 16.56 9.64 -52.03
N VAL A 130 15.29 9.95 -51.71
CA VAL A 130 14.30 10.41 -52.70
C VAL A 130 14.75 11.73 -53.34
N ALA A 131 15.23 12.69 -52.54
CA ALA A 131 15.73 13.97 -53.06
C ALA A 131 16.96 13.82 -53.98
N LEU A 132 17.82 12.83 -53.73
CA LEU A 132 18.96 12.52 -54.59
C LEU A 132 18.55 11.81 -55.88
N LEU A 133 17.54 10.93 -55.82
CA LEU A 133 17.00 10.24 -56.98
C LEU A 133 16.25 11.22 -57.91
N ASP A 134 15.52 12.19 -57.34
CA ASP A 134 14.80 13.20 -58.13
C ASP A 134 15.77 14.11 -58.92
N LYS A 135 16.97 14.35 -58.37
CA LYS A 135 18.06 15.09 -59.05
C LYS A 135 18.79 14.30 -60.13
N THR A 136 18.59 12.99 -60.22
CA THR A 136 19.26 12.13 -61.22
C THR A 136 18.33 11.67 -62.34
N SER A 137 17.07 12.17 -62.36
CA SER A 137 16.14 11.95 -63.46
C SER A 137 16.65 12.60 -64.77
N PRO A 138 16.90 11.83 -65.86
CA PRO A 138 17.56 12.34 -67.07
C PRO A 138 16.74 13.29 -67.95
N ASN A 139 15.57 13.77 -67.52
CA ASN A 139 14.56 14.36 -68.41
C ASN A 139 14.23 15.84 -68.17
N SER A 140 15.15 16.64 -67.62
CA SER A 140 14.93 18.10 -67.51
C SER A 140 16.14 18.95 -67.89
N TYR A 141 16.70 18.72 -69.08
CA TYR A 141 17.48 19.75 -69.78
C TYR A 141 16.55 20.62 -70.63
N ILE A 142 15.87 21.57 -69.98
CA ILE A 142 15.41 22.80 -70.67
C ILE A 142 16.05 23.97 -69.93
N LEU A 143 17.14 24.45 -70.51
CA LEU A 143 17.81 25.71 -70.15
C LEU A 143 16.86 26.90 -70.38
N PRO A 144 16.76 27.87 -69.46
CA PRO A 144 16.51 29.25 -69.81
C PRO A 144 17.82 30.01 -69.90
N ALA A 145 17.97 30.71 -71.01
CA ALA A 145 19.10 31.56 -71.33
C ALA A 145 19.16 32.83 -70.46
N ALA A 146 20.41 33.26 -70.25
CA ALA A 146 20.87 34.64 -70.08
C ALA A 146 20.53 35.39 -68.78
N ALA A 147 21.56 35.69 -67.99
CA ALA A 147 22.03 37.06 -67.81
C ALA A 147 23.44 37.06 -67.18
N MET A 148 24.43 37.49 -67.97
CA MET A 148 25.76 37.85 -67.50
C MET A 148 25.72 39.20 -66.80
N THR A 149 26.34 39.30 -65.63
CA THR A 149 27.05 40.52 -65.19
C THR A 149 28.30 40.11 -64.42
N PRO A 150 29.49 40.61 -64.77
CA PRO A 150 30.72 40.39 -64.02
C PRO A 150 30.88 41.48 -62.96
N LYS A 151 31.32 41.10 -61.76
CA LYS A 151 31.96 42.02 -60.82
C LYS A 151 33.08 41.32 -60.07
N ASP A 152 34.21 42.01 -60.12
CA ASP A 152 35.50 41.75 -59.51
C ASP A 152 35.45 41.80 -57.97
N ASN A 153 36.57 41.34 -57.38
CA ASN A 153 37.17 41.58 -56.06
C ASN A 153 37.52 40.24 -55.38
N GLU A 154 38.78 39.81 -55.44
CA GLU A 154 39.91 40.21 -54.56
C GLU A 154 39.78 39.68 -53.12
N ASP A 155 40.80 38.88 -52.78
CA ASP A 155 41.50 38.76 -51.50
C ASP A 155 40.74 38.35 -50.23
N GLU A 156 41.12 37.22 -49.62
CA GLU A 156 42.08 37.24 -48.50
C GLU A 156 42.43 35.85 -47.97
N ALA A 157 43.63 35.78 -47.41
CA ALA A 157 44.35 34.64 -46.88
C ALA A 157 43.79 34.10 -45.55
N GLY A 158 44.14 32.86 -45.23
CA GLY A 158 43.90 32.26 -43.91
C GLY A 158 44.73 31.01 -43.68
N TYR A 159 45.93 31.22 -43.15
CA TYR A 159 47.01 30.28 -42.78
C TYR A 159 46.70 29.42 -41.53
N HIS A 160 47.62 28.47 -41.27
CA HIS A 160 47.89 27.68 -40.05
C HIS A 160 47.28 26.26 -40.00
N ASP A 161 47.97 25.19 -39.56
CA ASP A 161 49.37 24.97 -39.17
C ASP A 161 49.57 23.44 -39.07
N GLU A 162 50.76 22.94 -39.45
CA GLU A 162 51.27 21.64 -39.01
C GLU A 162 51.75 21.71 -37.54
N PRO A 163 52.09 20.58 -36.89
CA PRO A 163 53.52 20.29 -36.84
C PRO A 163 53.91 18.80 -36.98
N HIS A 164 55.06 18.64 -37.62
CA HIS A 164 55.97 17.50 -37.61
C HIS A 164 56.33 16.94 -36.22
N GLN A 165 56.72 15.65 -36.17
CA GLN A 165 58.01 15.30 -35.58
C GLN A 165 58.59 13.97 -36.09
N SER A 166 59.73 14.13 -36.75
CA SER A 166 60.73 13.17 -37.18
C SER A 166 61.61 12.67 -36.02
N GLY A 167 62.11 11.44 -36.11
CA GLY A 167 63.21 10.95 -35.29
C GLY A 167 64.05 9.94 -36.06
N SER A 168 65.10 10.43 -36.74
CA SER A 168 66.23 9.67 -37.28
C SER A 168 67.20 9.32 -36.14
N PRO A 169 68.01 8.26 -36.27
CA PRO A 169 69.46 8.46 -36.46
C PRO A 169 70.05 7.33 -37.34
N ASP A 170 71.25 7.32 -37.90
CA ASP A 170 72.39 8.22 -38.07
C ASP A 170 73.24 7.51 -39.14
N LEU A 171 73.79 8.26 -40.09
CA LEU A 171 74.75 7.79 -41.07
C LEU A 171 76.15 7.79 -40.44
N VAL A 172 76.82 6.63 -40.43
CA VAL A 172 78.29 6.57 -40.23
C VAL A 172 78.92 6.14 -41.54
N GLU A 173 79.59 7.12 -42.13
CA GLU A 173 80.44 7.09 -43.31
C GLU A 173 81.76 6.36 -42.98
N ILE A 174 82.09 5.28 -43.70
CA ILE A 174 83.44 4.69 -43.67
C ILE A 174 83.92 4.39 -45.10
N ASN A 175 85.07 5.02 -45.39
CA ASN A 175 85.88 5.02 -46.59
C ASN A 175 86.18 3.64 -47.22
N GLN A 176 86.13 3.60 -48.56
CA GLN A 176 86.90 2.66 -49.37
C GLN A 176 88.41 2.96 -49.27
N PRO A 177 89.26 1.94 -49.43
CA PRO A 177 90.26 2.08 -50.48
C PRO A 177 90.39 0.84 -51.37
N ALA A 178 90.61 1.11 -52.64
CA ALA A 178 90.91 0.13 -53.67
C ALA A 178 92.29 -0.54 -53.45
N SER A 179 92.35 -1.87 -53.51
CA SER A 179 93.51 -2.55 -54.11
C SER A 179 93.29 -4.01 -54.46
N LYS A 180 93.59 -4.30 -55.73
CA LYS A 180 94.38 -5.43 -56.24
C LYS A 180 93.92 -6.87 -56.00
N ARG A 181 93.60 -7.45 -57.18
CA ARG A 181 94.22 -8.64 -57.79
C ARG A 181 93.81 -10.03 -57.27
N ARG A 182 93.16 -10.71 -58.22
CA ARG A 182 93.46 -12.05 -58.78
C ARG A 182 93.23 -13.28 -57.90
N ALA A 183 92.71 -14.27 -58.63
CA ALA A 183 92.71 -15.70 -58.35
C ALA A 183 91.62 -16.14 -57.36
N ASP A 184 90.58 -16.77 -57.92
CA ASP A 184 90.18 -18.15 -57.58
C ASP A 184 88.69 -18.37 -57.91
N ASN A 185 88.45 -18.60 -59.21
CA ASN A 185 87.13 -18.76 -59.83
C ASN A 185 86.51 -20.16 -59.59
N CYS A 186 86.86 -20.82 -58.47
CA CYS A 186 86.38 -22.17 -58.13
C CYS A 186 85.67 -22.25 -56.76
N ASP A 187 85.75 -21.22 -55.91
CA ASP A 187 85.06 -21.15 -54.60
C ASP A 187 83.81 -20.22 -54.59
N SER A 188 83.62 -19.45 -55.68
CA SER A 188 82.48 -18.53 -55.89
C SER A 188 81.14 -19.28 -56.00
N SER A 189 81.12 -20.43 -56.68
CA SER A 189 79.91 -21.23 -56.87
C SER A 189 79.39 -21.86 -55.57
N ARG A 190 80.28 -22.15 -54.61
CA ARG A 190 79.91 -22.72 -53.30
C ARG A 190 79.38 -21.65 -52.36
N SER A 191 79.97 -20.45 -52.40
CA SER A 191 79.50 -19.30 -51.62
C SER A 191 78.15 -18.78 -52.13
N LYS A 192 77.93 -18.76 -53.45
CA LYS A 192 76.65 -18.37 -54.05
C LYS A 192 75.50 -19.31 -53.67
N ARG A 193 75.74 -20.63 -53.68
CA ARG A 193 74.74 -21.62 -53.22
C ARG A 193 74.39 -21.46 -51.74
N LYS A 194 75.37 -21.18 -50.87
CA LYS A 194 75.12 -20.93 -49.45
C LYS A 194 74.30 -19.66 -49.21
N PHE A 195 74.51 -18.61 -50.01
CA PHE A 195 73.76 -17.37 -49.91
C PHE A 195 72.31 -17.56 -50.38
N GLU A 196 72.12 -18.27 -51.49
CA GLU A 196 70.79 -18.63 -52.01
C GLU A 196 70.03 -19.57 -51.03
N GLU A 197 70.73 -20.46 -50.33
CA GLU A 197 70.15 -21.33 -49.31
C GLU A 197 69.75 -20.54 -48.05
N GLN A 198 70.60 -19.62 -47.59
CA GLN A 198 70.29 -18.72 -46.47
C GLN A 198 69.13 -17.77 -46.78
N GLU A 199 69.04 -17.25 -48.00
CA GLU A 199 67.92 -16.39 -48.44
C GLU A 199 66.60 -17.16 -48.43
N LYS A 200 66.61 -18.41 -48.90
CA LYS A 200 65.44 -19.30 -48.84
C LYS A 200 65.06 -19.65 -47.41
N ASP A 201 66.03 -19.95 -46.54
CA ASP A 201 65.78 -20.24 -45.13
C ASP A 201 65.16 -19.02 -44.43
N PHE A 202 65.64 -17.82 -44.74
CA PHE A 202 65.06 -16.57 -44.23
C PHE A 202 63.63 -16.34 -44.73
N GLU A 203 63.37 -16.58 -46.01
CA GLU A 203 62.02 -16.46 -46.59
C GLU A 203 61.05 -17.50 -45.99
N ILE A 204 61.50 -18.74 -45.78
CA ILE A 204 60.73 -19.78 -45.09
C ILE A 204 60.44 -19.37 -43.64
N GLN A 205 61.42 -18.79 -42.95
CA GLN A 205 61.26 -18.32 -41.57
C GLN A 205 60.25 -17.17 -41.48
N GLU A 206 60.33 -16.21 -42.41
CA GLU A 206 59.37 -15.09 -42.48
C GLU A 206 57.97 -15.58 -42.80
N LEU A 207 57.80 -16.47 -43.78
CA LEU A 207 56.50 -17.08 -44.10
C LEU A 207 55.93 -17.87 -42.93
N SER A 208 56.76 -18.64 -42.22
CA SER A 208 56.35 -19.37 -41.01
C SER A 208 55.90 -18.42 -39.89
N TYR A 209 56.59 -17.29 -39.73
CA TYR A 209 56.21 -16.24 -38.78
C TYR A 209 54.87 -15.58 -39.16
N GLN A 210 54.69 -15.20 -40.43
CA GLN A 210 53.44 -14.64 -40.93
C GLN A 210 52.28 -15.63 -40.78
N GLN A 211 52.49 -16.91 -41.09
CA GLN A 211 51.49 -17.96 -40.94
C GLN A 211 51.09 -18.14 -39.47
N SER A 212 52.06 -18.10 -38.55
CA SER A 212 51.81 -18.15 -37.10
C SER A 212 51.00 -16.95 -36.62
N ARG A 213 51.34 -15.74 -37.10
CA ARG A 213 50.62 -14.50 -36.77
C ARG A 213 49.19 -14.49 -37.30
N ILE A 214 48.97 -14.95 -38.53
CA ILE A 214 47.63 -15.09 -39.13
C ILE A 214 46.81 -16.11 -38.33
N LYS A 215 47.41 -17.25 -37.97
CA LYS A 215 46.75 -18.29 -37.16
C LYS A 215 46.32 -17.74 -35.79
N GLN A 216 47.19 -16.99 -35.12
CA GLN A 216 46.85 -16.33 -33.85
C GLN A 216 45.66 -15.38 -34.02
N LYS A 217 45.68 -14.49 -35.02
CA LYS A 217 44.56 -13.57 -35.29
C LYS A 217 43.26 -14.29 -35.62
N LEU A 218 43.34 -15.42 -36.33
CA LEU A 218 42.19 -16.25 -36.65
C LEU A 218 41.58 -16.85 -35.37
N ASP A 219 42.41 -17.33 -34.45
CA ASP A 219 41.96 -17.90 -33.18
C ASP A 219 41.40 -16.81 -32.23
N GLU A 220 41.98 -15.62 -32.21
CA GLU A 220 41.44 -14.43 -31.52
C GLU A 220 40.06 -14.04 -32.08
N CYS A 221 39.92 -13.99 -33.41
CA CYS A 221 38.63 -13.72 -34.05
C CYS A 221 37.58 -14.78 -33.69
N LYS A 222 37.94 -16.07 -33.72
CA LYS A 222 37.02 -17.15 -33.31
C LYS A 222 36.58 -17.02 -31.85
N ALA A 223 37.49 -16.66 -30.95
CA ALA A 223 37.16 -16.44 -29.54
C ALA A 223 36.21 -15.24 -29.35
N LEU A 224 36.43 -14.14 -30.09
CA LEU A 224 35.53 -12.99 -30.09
C LEU A 224 34.14 -13.35 -30.64
N TYR A 225 34.07 -14.10 -31.75
CA TYR A 225 32.80 -14.58 -32.29
C TYR A 225 32.06 -15.47 -31.30
N ALA A 226 32.73 -16.40 -30.62
CA ALA A 226 32.11 -17.23 -29.60
C ALA A 226 31.60 -16.42 -28.40
N ASN A 227 32.33 -15.38 -27.97
CA ASN A 227 31.89 -14.48 -26.90
C ASN A 227 30.65 -13.67 -27.29
N ILE A 228 30.64 -13.13 -28.51
CA ILE A 228 29.49 -12.39 -29.05
C ILE A 228 28.28 -13.32 -29.17
N ASP A 229 28.46 -14.52 -29.71
CA ASP A 229 27.39 -15.51 -29.84
C ASP A 229 26.80 -15.89 -28.47
N GLN A 230 27.65 -16.10 -27.46
CA GLN A 230 27.21 -16.35 -26.09
C GLN A 230 26.43 -15.17 -25.49
N LYS A 231 26.89 -13.93 -25.71
CA LYS A 231 26.19 -12.72 -25.25
C LYS A 231 24.84 -12.55 -25.95
N MET A 232 24.78 -12.83 -27.25
CA MET A 232 23.54 -12.79 -28.03
C MET A 232 22.53 -13.82 -27.51
N ARG A 233 22.97 -15.05 -27.19
CA ARG A 233 22.09 -16.07 -26.59
C ARG A 233 21.55 -15.65 -25.23
N LYS A 234 22.41 -15.17 -24.31
CA LYS A 234 21.98 -14.67 -23.00
C LYS A 234 21.02 -13.47 -23.11
N SER A 235 21.26 -12.58 -24.06
CA SER A 235 20.36 -11.46 -24.31
C SER A 235 19.01 -11.93 -24.86
N ALA A 236 19.00 -12.93 -25.75
CA ALA A 236 17.77 -13.50 -26.29
C ALA A 236 16.95 -14.21 -25.21
N GLU A 237 17.59 -14.97 -24.31
CA GLU A 237 16.96 -15.56 -23.13
C GLU A 237 16.34 -14.49 -22.22
N GLY A 238 17.07 -13.40 -21.94
CA GLY A 238 16.55 -12.29 -21.14
C GLY A 238 15.36 -11.55 -21.78
N ILE A 239 15.37 -11.38 -23.11
CA ILE A 239 14.23 -10.80 -23.85
C ILE A 239 13.01 -11.72 -23.73
N GLN A 240 13.19 -13.04 -23.90
CA GLN A 240 12.10 -14.00 -23.78
C GLN A 240 11.47 -14.00 -22.38
N GLU A 241 12.28 -13.97 -21.31
CA GLU A 241 11.77 -13.90 -19.93
C GLU A 241 10.95 -12.62 -19.68
N LEU A 242 11.42 -11.48 -20.20
CA LEU A 242 10.71 -10.20 -20.08
C LEU A 242 9.41 -10.20 -20.89
N GLU A 243 9.40 -10.79 -22.09
CA GLU A 243 8.19 -10.96 -22.90
C GLU A 243 7.14 -11.83 -22.19
N GLU A 244 7.55 -12.94 -21.59
CA GLU A 244 6.68 -13.81 -20.79
C GLU A 244 6.11 -13.11 -19.55
N ARG A 245 6.94 -12.33 -18.84
CA ARG A 245 6.50 -11.53 -17.69
C ARG A 245 5.52 -10.43 -18.10
N ASN A 246 5.79 -9.73 -19.20
CA ASN A 246 4.90 -8.72 -19.76
C ASN A 246 3.57 -9.32 -20.22
N ALA A 247 3.59 -10.51 -20.84
CA ALA A 247 2.37 -11.22 -21.23
C ALA A 247 1.50 -11.56 -20.01
N LYS A 248 2.11 -12.05 -18.91
CA LYS A 248 1.40 -12.32 -17.64
C LYS A 248 0.79 -11.04 -17.04
N LEU A 249 1.53 -9.93 -17.03
CA LEU A 249 1.03 -8.65 -16.51
C LEU A 249 -0.11 -8.08 -17.38
N ARG A 250 -0.03 -8.21 -18.71
CA ARG A 250 -1.12 -7.82 -19.62
C ARG A 250 -2.36 -8.67 -19.38
N ASP A 251 -2.22 -9.98 -19.19
CA ASP A 251 -3.34 -10.87 -18.88
C ASP A 251 -4.01 -10.52 -17.53
N GLN A 252 -3.21 -10.23 -16.49
CA GLN A 252 -3.73 -9.74 -15.20
C GLN A 252 -4.44 -8.39 -15.33
N ASN A 253 -3.85 -7.44 -16.05
CA ASN A 253 -4.47 -6.15 -16.31
C ASN A 253 -5.76 -6.29 -17.14
N GLN A 254 -5.79 -7.21 -18.12
CA GLN A 254 -6.99 -7.47 -18.90
C GLN A 254 -8.08 -8.10 -18.04
N LYS A 255 -7.75 -9.02 -17.12
CA LYS A 255 -8.70 -9.57 -16.14
C LYS A 255 -9.30 -8.50 -15.23
N LEU A 256 -8.47 -7.58 -14.72
CA LEU A 256 -8.94 -6.46 -13.91
C LEU A 256 -9.81 -5.50 -14.73
N ARG A 257 -9.39 -5.17 -15.97
CA ARG A 257 -10.18 -4.33 -16.88
C ARG A 257 -11.50 -4.99 -17.27
N ASP A 258 -11.51 -6.26 -17.61
CA ASP A 258 -12.73 -7.00 -17.91
C ASP A 258 -13.66 -7.03 -16.69
N MET A 259 -13.13 -7.16 -15.48
CA MET A 259 -13.93 -7.08 -14.27
C MET A 259 -14.57 -5.70 -14.04
N VAL A 260 -13.86 -4.63 -14.39
CA VAL A 260 -14.34 -3.24 -14.31
C VAL A 260 -15.31 -2.90 -15.45
N LEU A 261 -14.98 -3.31 -16.69
CA LEU A 261 -15.68 -2.92 -17.92
C LEU A 261 -16.80 -3.87 -18.30
N LYS A 262 -16.57 -5.19 -18.25
CA LYS A 262 -17.58 -6.21 -18.58
C LYS A 262 -18.57 -6.44 -17.46
N GLY A 263 -18.51 -5.65 -16.39
CA GLY A 263 -19.57 -5.48 -15.41
C GLY A 263 -20.48 -6.69 -15.32
N ASN A 264 -20.06 -7.73 -14.58
CA ASN A 264 -20.96 -8.75 -14.04
C ASN A 264 -21.91 -8.09 -13.01
N VAL A 265 -22.54 -6.99 -13.39
CA VAL A 265 -23.66 -6.31 -12.75
C VAL A 265 -24.91 -7.15 -12.94
N ALA A 266 -24.98 -8.00 -13.98
CA ALA A 266 -26.10 -8.90 -14.21
C ALA A 266 -26.12 -10.14 -13.29
N ASN A 267 -24.99 -10.55 -12.70
CA ASN A 267 -24.89 -11.84 -11.98
C ASN A 267 -24.43 -11.76 -10.52
N SER A 268 -24.11 -10.59 -9.97
CA SER A 268 -24.14 -10.49 -8.51
C SER A 268 -25.60 -10.42 -8.14
N GLU A 269 -26.13 -11.52 -7.59
CA GLU A 269 -27.48 -11.56 -7.03
C GLU A 269 -27.68 -10.27 -6.23
N PRO A 270 -28.76 -9.51 -6.50
CA PRO A 270 -29.06 -8.32 -5.72
C PRO A 270 -29.08 -8.72 -4.24
N ILE A 271 -28.45 -7.90 -3.41
CA ILE A 271 -28.43 -8.15 -1.96
C ILE A 271 -29.88 -8.19 -1.50
N ASP A 272 -30.31 -9.38 -1.08
CA ASP A 272 -31.69 -9.62 -0.70
C ASP A 272 -32.00 -8.96 0.64
N ASP A 273 -33.18 -8.34 0.73
CA ASP A 273 -33.71 -7.72 1.95
C ASP A 273 -33.73 -8.73 3.10
N THR A 274 -33.99 -10.02 2.81
CA THR A 274 -33.93 -11.10 3.81
C THR A 274 -32.56 -11.21 4.47
N THR A 275 -31.47 -11.04 3.71
CA THR A 275 -30.10 -11.12 4.25
C THR A 275 -29.80 -9.93 5.15
N ILE A 276 -30.22 -8.74 4.74
CA ILE A 276 -30.07 -7.52 5.52
C ILE A 276 -30.86 -7.64 6.84
N THR A 277 -32.12 -8.03 6.76
CA THR A 277 -33.01 -8.23 7.91
C THR A 277 -32.48 -9.29 8.87
N ALA A 278 -31.97 -10.42 8.35
CA ALA A 278 -31.35 -11.46 9.18
C ALA A 278 -30.10 -10.97 9.93
N LEU A 279 -29.23 -10.18 9.27
CA LEU A 279 -28.07 -9.58 9.94
C LEU A 279 -28.47 -8.58 11.01
N PHE A 280 -29.50 -7.77 10.74
CA PHE A 280 -30.02 -6.80 11.71
C PHE A 280 -30.65 -7.46 12.93
N ASN A 281 -31.46 -8.50 12.73
CA ASN A 281 -32.04 -9.28 13.82
C ASN A 281 -30.97 -10.03 14.62
N LYS A 282 -29.97 -10.61 13.96
CA LYS A 282 -28.80 -11.20 14.64
C LYS A 282 -28.10 -10.17 15.54
N LEU A 283 -27.92 -8.94 15.07
CA LEU A 283 -27.32 -7.86 15.85
C LEU A 283 -28.16 -7.53 17.09
N ARG A 284 -29.48 -7.40 16.94
CA ARG A 284 -30.42 -7.18 18.07
C ARG A 284 -30.32 -8.29 19.10
N ASP A 285 -30.29 -9.55 18.66
CA ASP A 285 -30.18 -10.72 19.54
C ASP A 285 -28.84 -10.76 20.29
N GLN A 286 -27.74 -10.38 19.64
CA GLN A 286 -26.43 -10.28 20.29
C GLN A 286 -26.41 -9.20 21.37
N ILE A 287 -26.99 -8.03 21.10
CA ILE A 287 -27.13 -6.95 22.09
C ILE A 287 -27.95 -7.44 23.29
N GLN A 288 -29.12 -8.05 23.04
CA GLN A 288 -29.96 -8.60 24.10
C GLN A 288 -29.22 -9.68 24.91
N ARG A 289 -28.54 -10.61 24.23
CA ARG A 289 -27.78 -11.70 24.87
C ARG A 289 -26.67 -11.15 25.77
N ILE A 290 -25.94 -10.14 25.31
CA ILE A 290 -24.88 -9.50 26.09
C ILE A 290 -25.45 -8.88 27.37
N VAL A 291 -26.58 -8.16 27.26
CA VAL A 291 -27.22 -7.52 28.42
C VAL A 291 -27.78 -8.53 29.41
N MET A 292 -28.41 -9.60 28.92
CA MET A 292 -29.05 -10.62 29.77
C MET A 292 -28.03 -11.55 30.44
N LYS A 293 -27.00 -12.00 29.71
CA LYS A 293 -26.03 -12.99 30.21
C LYS A 293 -25.07 -12.40 31.24
N ASN A 294 -24.62 -11.17 31.02
CA ASN A 294 -23.55 -10.59 31.82
C ASN A 294 -24.07 -9.82 33.05
N HIS A 295 -25.37 -9.91 33.36
CA HIS A 295 -26.02 -9.21 34.48
C HIS A 295 -25.58 -7.75 34.57
N LEU A 296 -25.52 -7.04 33.43
CA LEU A 296 -24.90 -5.71 33.28
C LEU A 296 -25.50 -4.60 34.12
N VAL A 297 -26.53 -4.94 34.87
CA VAL A 297 -27.43 -4.04 35.53
C VAL A 297 -27.72 -4.66 36.88
N ASP A 298 -27.08 -4.13 37.90
CA ASP A 298 -27.49 -4.32 39.29
C ASP A 298 -28.00 -2.96 39.77
N PRO A 299 -29.30 -2.81 40.09
CA PRO A 299 -29.86 -1.56 40.58
C PRO A 299 -29.13 -1.01 41.82
N GLU A 300 -28.54 -1.89 42.64
CA GLU A 300 -27.85 -1.52 43.87
C GLU A 300 -26.40 -1.07 43.62
N VAL A 301 -25.81 -1.44 42.48
CA VAL A 301 -24.39 -1.22 42.21
C VAL A 301 -24.20 -0.19 41.10
N ARG A 302 -23.91 1.04 41.52
CA ARG A 302 -23.75 2.19 40.62
C ARG A 302 -22.48 2.09 39.75
N PRO A 303 -22.58 2.37 38.43
CA PRO A 303 -21.44 2.59 37.54
C PRO A 303 -20.43 3.58 38.13
N ARG A 304 -19.16 3.16 38.28
CA ARG A 304 -18.07 4.06 38.68
C ARG A 304 -17.54 4.78 37.46
N LEU A 305 -17.84 6.08 37.38
CA LEU A 305 -17.32 6.92 36.30
C LEU A 305 -15.93 7.45 36.65
N THR A 306 -15.05 7.49 35.65
CA THR A 306 -13.78 8.22 35.75
C THR A 306 -14.03 9.72 35.60
N ALA A 307 -13.07 10.55 36.04
CA ALA A 307 -13.15 12.01 35.86
C ALA A 307 -13.26 12.43 34.38
N ASN A 308 -12.80 11.58 33.46
CA ASN A 308 -12.83 11.79 32.01
C ASN A 308 -14.00 11.07 31.32
N ALA A 309 -15.02 10.65 32.07
CA ALA A 309 -16.17 9.96 31.49
C ALA A 309 -16.88 10.83 30.44
N LEU A 310 -17.19 10.22 29.30
CA LEU A 310 -17.89 10.86 28.19
C LEU A 310 -19.30 11.29 28.63
N ARG A 311 -19.83 12.37 28.05
CA ARG A 311 -21.16 12.91 28.41
C ARG A 311 -22.27 11.85 28.38
N PHE A 312 -22.22 10.91 27.45
CA PHE A 312 -23.23 9.86 27.38
C PHE A 312 -23.08 8.84 28.53
N GLN A 313 -21.86 8.56 28.99
CA GLN A 313 -21.60 7.69 30.15
C GLN A 313 -22.13 8.35 31.44
N GLN A 314 -21.96 9.67 31.57
CA GLN A 314 -22.56 10.45 32.66
C GLN A 314 -24.08 10.38 32.66
N LYS A 315 -24.71 10.62 31.50
CA LYS A 315 -26.17 10.49 31.34
C LYS A 315 -26.67 9.09 31.68
N PHE A 316 -25.89 8.07 31.33
CA PHE A 316 -26.24 6.69 31.63
C PHE A 316 -26.10 6.35 33.12
N ALA A 317 -25.02 6.77 33.78
CA ALA A 317 -24.88 6.54 35.22
C ALA A 317 -25.98 7.25 36.04
N ALA A 318 -26.48 8.39 35.55
CA ALA A 318 -27.63 9.08 36.16
C ALA A 318 -28.94 8.28 36.09
N LEU A 319 -29.01 7.20 35.30
CA LEU A 319 -30.18 6.30 35.29
C LEU A 319 -30.35 5.54 36.60
N TRP A 320 -29.25 5.25 37.30
CA TRP A 320 -29.29 4.60 38.62
C TRP A 320 -29.88 5.50 39.70
N GLU A 321 -29.84 6.82 39.51
CA GLU A 321 -30.43 7.78 40.45
C GLU A 321 -31.95 7.94 40.26
N GLN A 322 -32.51 7.36 39.19
CA GLN A 322 -33.93 7.49 38.84
C GLN A 322 -34.83 6.42 39.50
N GLY A 323 -34.27 5.52 40.31
CA GLY A 323 -35.04 4.45 40.96
C GLY A 323 -35.67 3.47 39.97
N LEU A 324 -35.02 3.26 38.83
CA LEU A 324 -35.48 2.36 37.78
C LEU A 324 -35.35 0.90 38.21
N ASP A 325 -36.31 0.07 37.80
CA ASP A 325 -36.21 -1.37 38.03
C ASP A 325 -35.18 -2.03 37.10
N LEU A 326 -34.87 -3.30 37.39
CA LEU A 326 -33.88 -4.07 36.64
C LEU A 326 -34.22 -4.21 35.15
N ASP A 327 -35.49 -4.37 34.80
CA ASP A 327 -35.92 -4.55 33.42
C ASP A 327 -35.83 -3.23 32.62
N GLN A 328 -36.24 -2.12 33.23
CA GLN A 328 -36.09 -0.77 32.69
C GLN A 328 -34.62 -0.43 32.43
N LEU A 329 -33.75 -0.69 33.42
CA LEU A 329 -32.32 -0.46 33.26
C LEU A 329 -31.73 -1.36 32.15
N ARG A 330 -32.10 -2.65 32.06
CA ARG A 330 -31.67 -3.53 30.97
C ARG A 330 -32.06 -2.99 29.59
N LYS A 331 -33.29 -2.53 29.43
CA LYS A 331 -33.78 -1.92 28.17
C LYS A 331 -33.01 -0.64 27.82
N ARG A 332 -32.68 0.19 28.80
CA ARG A 332 -31.83 1.38 28.59
C ARG A 332 -30.38 1.02 28.27
N THR A 333 -29.83 -0.04 28.84
CA THR A 333 -28.51 -0.58 28.46
C THR A 333 -28.50 -1.05 27.02
N GLN A 334 -29.53 -1.79 26.58
CA GLN A 334 -29.68 -2.20 25.18
C GLN A 334 -29.74 -0.98 24.23
N CYS A 335 -30.56 0.02 24.57
CA CYS A 335 -30.64 1.30 23.85
C CYS A 335 -29.27 1.97 23.71
N LEU A 336 -28.50 2.01 24.80
CA LEU A 336 -27.18 2.61 24.79
C LEU A 336 -26.19 1.83 23.91
N ILE A 337 -26.14 0.50 24.03
CA ILE A 337 -25.25 -0.35 23.21
C ILE A 337 -25.57 -0.14 21.74
N PHE A 338 -26.86 -0.18 21.36
CA PHE A 338 -27.28 0.10 19.98
C PHE A 338 -26.86 1.49 19.52
N GLY A 339 -27.05 2.52 20.36
CA GLY A 339 -26.63 3.89 20.05
C GLY A 339 -25.12 4.06 19.88
N VAL A 340 -24.31 3.34 20.65
CA VAL A 340 -22.83 3.30 20.49
C VAL A 340 -22.46 2.64 19.16
N LEU A 341 -23.03 1.48 18.85
CA LEU A 341 -22.80 0.78 17.58
C LEU A 341 -23.24 1.60 16.38
N ARG A 342 -24.39 2.28 16.49
CA ARG A 342 -24.90 3.18 15.45
C ARG A 342 -23.87 4.25 15.13
N ARG A 343 -23.37 4.96 16.14
CA ARG A 343 -22.39 6.05 15.96
C ARG A 343 -21.02 5.55 15.50
N ALA A 344 -20.54 4.44 16.06
CA ALA A 344 -19.19 3.94 15.81
C ALA A 344 -19.08 3.17 14.48
N ILE A 345 -20.15 2.49 14.06
CA ILE A 345 -20.13 1.53 12.95
C ILE A 345 -21.23 1.84 11.93
N LEU A 346 -22.51 1.72 12.31
CA LEU A 346 -23.62 1.62 11.35
C LEU A 346 -23.88 2.93 10.58
N SER A 347 -23.66 4.08 11.20
CA SER A 347 -23.86 5.41 10.58
C SER A 347 -22.60 5.95 9.89
N ARG A 348 -21.48 5.24 9.96
CA ARG A 348 -20.26 5.67 9.28
C ARG A 348 -20.27 5.14 7.86
N GLU A 349 -19.90 6.00 6.92
CA GLU A 349 -19.53 5.57 5.57
C GLU A 349 -18.42 4.52 5.69
N CYS A 350 -18.59 3.38 5.04
CA CYS A 350 -17.58 2.32 5.03
C CYS A 350 -17.57 1.59 3.69
N PHE A 351 -16.39 1.08 3.32
CA PHE A 351 -16.17 0.34 2.09
C PHE A 351 -15.62 -1.07 2.34
N GLY A 352 -15.44 -1.45 3.61
CA GLY A 352 -14.93 -2.77 3.99
C GLY A 352 -13.41 -2.87 3.98
N LEU A 353 -12.68 -1.74 3.95
CA LEU A 353 -11.22 -1.68 3.95
C LEU A 353 -10.65 -1.23 5.31
N ARG A 354 -11.31 -1.62 6.41
CA ARG A 354 -10.99 -1.11 7.76
C ARG A 354 -9.78 -1.78 8.43
N THR A 355 -8.90 -2.43 7.69
CA THR A 355 -7.66 -2.93 8.27
C THR A 355 -6.65 -1.79 8.43
N ALA A 356 -5.62 -2.00 9.26
CA ALA A 356 -4.57 -1.01 9.47
C ALA A 356 -3.91 -0.59 8.15
N GLU A 357 -3.69 -1.56 7.25
CA GLU A 357 -3.05 -1.39 5.93
C GLU A 357 -3.84 -0.45 5.00
N PHE A 358 -5.17 -0.53 5.01
CA PHE A 358 -6.03 0.21 4.07
C PHE A 358 -6.82 1.36 4.71
N SER A 359 -6.53 1.67 5.98
CA SER A 359 -7.23 2.72 6.72
C SER A 359 -7.18 4.11 6.05
N SER A 360 -6.08 4.44 5.36
CA SER A 360 -5.96 5.67 4.57
C SER A 360 -6.86 5.65 3.34
N VAL A 361 -6.93 4.52 2.63
CA VAL A 361 -7.78 4.33 1.45
C VAL A 361 -9.26 4.42 1.84
N GLU A 362 -9.68 3.71 2.90
CA GLU A 362 -11.04 3.80 3.44
C GLU A 362 -11.41 5.27 3.75
N THR A 363 -10.52 5.99 4.44
CA THR A 363 -10.75 7.41 4.80
C THR A 363 -10.88 8.29 3.56
N CYS A 364 -10.03 8.12 2.56
CA CYS A 364 -10.11 8.86 1.30
C CYS A 364 -11.41 8.58 0.54
N LEU A 365 -11.85 7.32 0.49
CA LEU A 365 -13.12 6.94 -0.15
C LEU A 365 -14.33 7.55 0.57
N MET A 366 -14.32 7.56 1.91
CA MET A 366 -15.36 8.23 2.71
C MET A 366 -15.40 9.73 2.41
N GLN A 367 -14.25 10.41 2.43
CA GLN A 367 -14.16 11.85 2.13
C GLN A 367 -14.63 12.18 0.72
N PHE A 368 -14.28 11.32 -0.24
CA PHE A 368 -14.70 11.47 -1.63
C PHE A 368 -16.22 11.33 -1.77
N GLU A 369 -16.82 10.31 -1.16
CA GLU A 369 -18.28 10.14 -1.16
C GLU A 369 -18.98 11.32 -0.48
N SER A 370 -18.51 11.73 0.71
CA SER A 370 -19.01 12.90 1.41
C SER A 370 -18.99 14.15 0.50
N ALA A 371 -17.93 14.34 -0.29
CA ALA A 371 -17.83 15.44 -1.25
C ALA A 371 -18.79 15.31 -2.44
N LEU A 372 -19.06 14.09 -2.91
CA LEU A 372 -20.08 13.82 -3.93
C LEU A 372 -21.49 14.10 -3.41
N VAL A 373 -21.82 13.60 -2.22
CA VAL A 373 -23.12 13.81 -1.56
C VAL A 373 -23.35 15.29 -1.25
N ALA A 374 -22.33 16.06 -0.90
CA ALA A 374 -22.46 17.51 -0.70
C ALA A 374 -22.83 18.27 -1.99
N LYS A 375 -22.60 17.68 -3.16
CA LYS A 375 -22.88 18.24 -4.49
C LYS A 375 -24.07 17.57 -5.20
N LYS A 376 -24.91 16.82 -4.47
CA LYS A 376 -25.96 15.90 -4.96
C LYS A 376 -27.13 16.54 -5.73
N ASN A 377 -26.90 17.39 -6.71
CA ASN A 377 -27.97 17.97 -7.52
C ASN A 377 -28.51 16.94 -8.53
N GLY A 378 -29.18 15.88 -8.05
CA GLY A 378 -29.79 14.82 -8.87
C GLY A 378 -28.85 13.69 -9.30
N HIS A 379 -27.79 13.42 -8.53
CA HIS A 379 -26.77 12.39 -8.83
C HIS A 379 -26.79 11.20 -7.86
N GLU A 380 -27.91 10.98 -7.16
CA GLU A 380 -28.05 9.93 -6.15
C GLU A 380 -27.80 8.53 -6.72
N ILE A 381 -28.29 8.27 -7.93
CA ILE A 381 -28.16 6.97 -8.62
C ILE A 381 -26.69 6.70 -8.94
N GLU A 382 -25.98 7.66 -9.54
CA GLU A 382 -24.56 7.50 -9.89
C GLU A 382 -23.67 7.35 -8.65
N ILE A 383 -23.99 8.06 -7.56
CA ILE A 383 -23.30 7.90 -6.27
C ILE A 383 -23.54 6.50 -5.69
N ALA A 384 -24.78 6.01 -5.73
CA ALA A 384 -25.10 4.65 -5.28
C ALA A 384 -24.38 3.59 -6.13
N GLU A 385 -24.38 3.73 -7.46
CA GLU A 385 -23.65 2.82 -8.34
C GLU A 385 -22.14 2.83 -8.08
N TRP A 386 -21.55 4.01 -7.91
CA TRP A 386 -20.13 4.15 -7.56
C TRP A 386 -19.83 3.45 -6.23
N ARG A 387 -20.68 3.65 -5.21
CA ARG A 387 -20.52 3.01 -3.90
C ARG A 387 -20.56 1.49 -4.01
N VAL A 388 -21.56 0.93 -4.69
CA VAL A 388 -21.71 -0.51 -4.90
C VAL A 388 -20.50 -1.10 -5.61
N ARG A 389 -20.04 -0.46 -6.69
CA ARG A 389 -18.83 -0.90 -7.42
C ARG A 389 -17.58 -0.84 -6.55
N THR A 390 -17.43 0.22 -5.75
CA THR A 390 -16.30 0.39 -4.85
C THR A 390 -16.27 -0.67 -3.77
N ILE A 391 -17.41 -0.97 -3.13
CA ILE A 391 -17.49 -2.06 -2.14
C ILE A 391 -17.22 -3.42 -2.76
N LYS A 392 -17.72 -3.66 -3.98
CA LYS A 392 -17.44 -4.91 -4.71
C LYS A 392 -15.94 -5.07 -4.96
N LEU A 393 -15.26 -4.01 -5.41
CA LEU A 393 -13.80 -4.04 -5.60
C LEU A 393 -13.05 -4.23 -4.27
N ALA A 394 -13.47 -3.53 -3.21
CA ALA A 394 -12.90 -3.67 -1.87
C ALA A 394 -13.01 -5.11 -1.33
N SER A 395 -14.13 -5.79 -1.60
CA SER A 395 -14.35 -7.17 -1.17
C SER A 395 -13.35 -8.17 -1.75
N LEU A 396 -12.74 -7.87 -2.91
CA LEU A 396 -11.72 -8.72 -3.55
C LEU A 396 -10.39 -8.74 -2.79
N LEU A 397 -10.13 -7.71 -1.99
CA LEU A 397 -8.97 -7.68 -1.11
C LEU A 397 -9.13 -8.64 0.08
N ASN A 398 -10.32 -9.25 0.23
CA ASN A 398 -10.66 -10.30 1.20
C ASN A 398 -10.34 -9.91 2.66
N GLN A 399 -10.62 -8.66 3.00
CA GLN A 399 -10.26 -8.05 4.28
C GLN A 399 -11.46 -7.77 5.18
N ASN A 400 -12.40 -8.72 5.27
CA ASN A 400 -13.60 -8.59 6.11
C ASN A 400 -13.31 -8.61 7.63
N LYS A 401 -12.08 -8.34 8.05
CA LYS A 401 -11.72 -8.22 9.46
C LYS A 401 -11.94 -6.78 9.91
N LEU A 402 -12.64 -6.64 11.03
CA LEU A 402 -12.89 -5.35 11.65
C LEU A 402 -11.57 -4.76 12.21
N ASP A 403 -11.41 -3.43 12.12
CA ASP A 403 -10.32 -2.73 12.82
C ASP A 403 -10.45 -2.97 14.32
N ILE A 404 -9.38 -3.49 14.95
CA ILE A 404 -9.35 -3.69 16.40
C ILE A 404 -9.64 -2.38 17.15
N ARG A 405 -9.25 -1.22 16.60
CA ARG A 405 -9.50 0.10 17.18
C ARG A 405 -10.98 0.44 17.29
N VAL A 406 -11.82 -0.09 16.40
CA VAL A 406 -13.28 0.10 16.47
C VAL A 406 -13.86 -0.72 17.62
N VAL A 407 -13.39 -1.95 17.79
CA VAL A 407 -13.79 -2.81 18.92
C VAL A 407 -13.35 -2.18 20.23
N ASP A 408 -12.10 -1.72 20.31
CA ASP A 408 -11.55 -1.01 21.48
C ASP A 408 -12.38 0.23 21.81
N HIS A 409 -12.76 1.02 20.80
CA HIS A 409 -13.61 2.20 21.02
C HIS A 409 -15.00 1.86 21.56
N VAL A 410 -15.62 0.78 21.05
CA VAL A 410 -16.91 0.30 21.57
C VAL A 410 -16.73 -0.25 22.98
N TYR A 411 -15.66 -1.00 23.23
CA TYR A 411 -15.30 -1.52 24.55
C TYR A 411 -15.12 -0.38 25.55
N ASP A 412 -14.27 0.61 25.27
CA ASP A 412 -14.02 1.78 26.12
C ASP A 412 -15.28 2.61 26.36
N SER A 413 -16.16 2.69 25.36
CA SER A 413 -17.45 3.37 25.48
C SER A 413 -18.37 2.69 26.49
N LEU A 414 -18.31 1.36 26.55
CA LEU A 414 -19.16 0.53 27.39
C LEU A 414 -18.49 0.13 28.71
N ILE A 415 -17.15 0.25 28.85
CA ILE A 415 -16.37 -0.19 30.02
C ILE A 415 -16.92 0.32 31.36
N PRO A 416 -17.38 1.59 31.49
CA PRO A 416 -17.85 2.08 32.78
C PRO A 416 -19.16 1.45 33.22
N LEU A 417 -19.89 0.82 32.30
CA LEU A 417 -21.14 0.11 32.60
C LEU A 417 -20.84 -1.22 33.28
N PHE A 418 -19.77 -1.85 32.86
CA PHE A 418 -19.36 -3.15 33.36
C PHE A 418 -18.50 -3.03 34.63
N SER A 419 -17.72 -1.93 34.78
CA SER A 419 -16.69 -1.78 35.83
C SER A 419 -17.24 -1.76 37.25
N ALA A 420 -18.55 -1.56 37.37
CA ALA A 420 -19.28 -1.61 38.63
C ALA A 420 -19.68 -3.02 39.06
N LEU A 421 -19.65 -4.03 38.18
CA LEU A 421 -20.19 -5.35 38.52
C LEU A 421 -19.35 -6.08 39.57
N PRO A 422 -19.96 -6.54 40.69
CA PRO A 422 -19.30 -7.39 41.66
C PRO A 422 -18.80 -8.67 40.97
N GLY A 423 -17.50 -8.95 41.04
CA GLY A 423 -16.88 -10.13 40.42
C GLY A 423 -16.16 -9.89 39.10
N TRP A 424 -16.30 -8.71 38.48
CA TRP A 424 -15.50 -8.40 37.30
C TRP A 424 -14.03 -8.09 37.64
N GLN A 425 -13.80 -7.58 38.86
CA GLN A 425 -12.46 -7.44 39.47
C GLN A 425 -11.95 -8.81 39.97
N GLY A 426 -11.54 -9.69 39.06
CA GLY A 426 -10.80 -10.91 39.47
C GLY A 426 -10.91 -12.12 38.56
N ALA A 427 -11.86 -12.18 37.62
CA ALA A 427 -12.00 -13.30 36.70
C ALA A 427 -11.61 -12.90 35.27
N GLU A 428 -10.31 -13.02 34.98
CA GLU A 428 -9.72 -12.80 33.64
C GLU A 428 -10.52 -13.51 32.53
N GLU A 429 -11.03 -14.71 32.82
CA GLU A 429 -11.89 -15.51 31.93
C GLU A 429 -13.22 -14.83 31.57
N THR A 430 -13.91 -14.21 32.53
CA THR A 430 -15.18 -13.51 32.25
C THR A 430 -14.96 -12.25 31.43
N SER A 431 -13.86 -11.54 31.67
CA SER A 431 -13.47 -10.38 30.85
C SER A 431 -13.18 -10.80 29.41
N HIS A 432 -12.42 -11.88 29.22
CA HIS A 432 -12.10 -12.39 27.88
C HIS A 432 -13.35 -12.84 27.10
N ALA A 433 -14.22 -13.64 27.73
CA ALA A 433 -15.45 -14.11 27.10
C ALA A 433 -16.36 -12.94 26.69
N PHE A 434 -16.43 -11.90 27.51
CA PHE A 434 -17.18 -10.69 27.21
C PHE A 434 -16.57 -9.91 26.03
N CYS A 435 -15.24 -9.73 26.00
CA CYS A 435 -14.55 -9.10 24.87
C CYS A 435 -14.79 -9.85 23.55
N LEU A 436 -14.80 -11.18 23.57
CA LEU A 436 -15.13 -12.00 22.38
C LEU A 436 -16.56 -11.73 21.89
N GLN A 437 -17.53 -11.64 22.81
CA GLN A 437 -18.93 -11.33 22.47
C GLN A 437 -19.06 -9.93 21.87
N LEU A 438 -18.37 -8.94 22.43
CA LEU A 438 -18.33 -7.59 21.86
C LEU A 438 -17.70 -7.57 20.47
N SER A 439 -16.61 -8.30 20.26
CA SER A 439 -15.97 -8.43 18.96
C SER A 439 -16.94 -9.01 17.93
N GLU A 440 -17.60 -10.13 18.25
CA GLU A 440 -18.59 -10.77 17.36
C GLU A 440 -19.77 -9.84 17.02
N MET A 441 -20.23 -9.07 18.00
CA MET A 441 -21.29 -8.08 17.82
C MET A 441 -20.84 -6.93 16.91
N CYS A 442 -19.62 -6.42 17.11
CA CYS A 442 -19.05 -5.36 16.27
C CYS A 442 -18.80 -5.85 14.84
N GLU A 443 -18.33 -7.09 14.66
CA GLU A 443 -18.19 -7.72 13.34
C GLU A 443 -19.54 -7.87 12.63
N THR A 444 -20.58 -8.28 13.37
CA THR A 444 -21.94 -8.38 12.82
C THR A 444 -22.47 -7.00 12.40
N ALA A 445 -22.25 -5.97 13.22
CA ALA A 445 -22.60 -4.58 12.88
C ALA A 445 -21.82 -4.06 11.67
N ALA A 446 -20.52 -4.36 11.56
CA ALA A 446 -19.70 -3.95 10.44
C ALA A 446 -20.12 -4.64 9.14
N LYS A 447 -20.39 -5.95 9.21
CA LYS A 447 -20.93 -6.71 8.09
C LYS A 447 -22.29 -6.16 7.64
N LEU A 448 -23.17 -5.84 8.58
CA LEU A 448 -24.45 -5.17 8.28
C LEU A 448 -24.21 -3.84 7.57
N ALA A 449 -23.36 -2.96 8.11
CA ALA A 449 -23.06 -1.65 7.52
C ALA A 449 -22.54 -1.74 6.07
N VAL A 450 -21.61 -2.66 5.80
CA VAL A 450 -21.10 -2.90 4.43
C VAL A 450 -22.20 -3.47 3.53
N THR A 451 -23.02 -4.40 4.04
CA THR A 451 -24.12 -5.03 3.27
C THR A 451 -25.17 -4.00 2.86
N LEU A 452 -25.60 -3.13 3.79
CA LEU A 452 -26.54 -2.03 3.51
C LEU A 452 -26.02 -1.12 2.40
N ARG A 453 -24.71 -0.82 2.43
CA ARG A 453 -24.06 0.09 1.48
C ARG A 453 -23.73 -0.55 0.14
N ALA A 454 -23.64 -1.87 0.08
CA ALA A 454 -23.43 -2.64 -1.13
C ALA A 454 -24.71 -2.83 -1.96
N SER A 455 -25.86 -2.40 -1.44
CA SER A 455 -27.11 -2.32 -2.19
C SER A 455 -27.24 -0.98 -2.90
N LYS A 456 -28.02 -0.97 -3.99
CA LYS A 456 -28.38 0.26 -4.71
C LYS A 456 -29.49 1.05 -4.00
N ASP A 457 -30.35 0.36 -3.24
CA ASP A 457 -31.36 1.00 -2.43
C ASP A 457 -30.72 1.74 -1.25
N SER A 458 -31.39 2.77 -0.74
CA SER A 458 -30.94 3.49 0.44
C SER A 458 -31.55 2.90 1.69
N TYR A 459 -30.71 2.52 2.66
CA TYR A 459 -31.16 2.01 3.95
C TYR A 459 -30.74 2.96 5.06
N CYS A 460 -31.62 3.16 6.03
CA CYS A 460 -31.29 3.94 7.21
C CYS A 460 -31.93 3.37 8.48
N PHE A 461 -31.47 3.89 9.61
CA PHE A 461 -32.02 3.61 10.92
C PHE A 461 -32.81 4.82 11.40
N GLU A 462 -34.10 4.64 11.65
CA GLU A 462 -35.01 5.69 12.08
C GLU A 462 -35.47 5.46 13.52
N ALA A 463 -35.22 6.45 14.36
CA ALA A 463 -35.73 6.48 15.72
C ALA A 463 -37.05 7.26 15.74
N PRO A 464 -38.13 6.69 16.31
CA PRO A 464 -39.33 7.48 16.55
C PRO A 464 -39.05 8.56 17.62
N ASN A 465 -39.77 9.68 17.51
CA ASN A 465 -39.60 10.81 18.42
C ASN A 465 -40.10 10.45 19.83
N ALA A 466 -39.27 10.65 20.84
CA ALA A 466 -39.70 10.52 22.23
C ALA A 466 -40.85 11.49 22.53
N GLY A 467 -41.90 11.00 23.18
CA GLY A 467 -43.13 11.72 23.50
C GLY A 467 -44.22 11.62 22.42
N SER A 468 -43.91 11.12 21.22
CA SER A 468 -44.93 10.84 20.20
C SER A 468 -45.74 9.59 20.55
N LYS A 469 -46.95 9.46 19.99
CA LYS A 469 -47.80 8.27 20.18
C LYS A 469 -47.19 7.09 19.43
N ALA A 470 -47.11 5.94 20.09
CA ALA A 470 -46.63 4.72 19.44
C ALA A 470 -47.57 4.30 18.31
N ASP A 471 -46.98 4.00 17.16
CA ASP A 471 -47.65 3.40 16.01
C ASP A 471 -47.38 1.89 16.02
N TRP A 472 -48.43 1.08 16.19
CA TRP A 472 -48.33 -0.37 16.29
C TRP A 472 -47.94 -1.02 14.94
N ASP A 473 -48.20 -0.34 13.83
CA ASP A 473 -47.85 -0.85 12.51
C ASP A 473 -46.35 -0.70 12.23
N GLU A 474 -45.69 0.28 12.84
CA GLU A 474 -44.25 0.53 12.66
C GLU A 474 -43.36 0.13 13.86
N MET A 475 -43.96 -0.19 15.00
CA MET A 475 -43.24 -0.37 16.26
C MET A 475 -43.65 -1.63 17.02
N ASN A 476 -42.66 -2.27 17.63
CA ASN A 476 -42.83 -3.34 18.61
C ASN A 476 -42.65 -2.76 20.01
N ILE A 477 -43.73 -2.75 20.81
CA ILE A 477 -43.68 -2.28 22.20
C ILE A 477 -43.13 -3.40 23.09
N LEU A 478 -41.94 -3.19 23.65
CA LEU A 478 -41.26 -4.17 24.51
C LEU A 478 -41.46 -3.93 26.01
N GLY A 479 -42.10 -2.83 26.38
CA GLY A 479 -42.36 -2.52 27.78
C GLY A 479 -43.10 -1.22 28.01
N TYR A 480 -43.51 -1.07 29.26
CA TYR A 480 -44.20 0.11 29.77
C TYR A 480 -43.42 0.69 30.95
N GLU A 481 -43.18 2.00 30.94
CA GLU A 481 -42.66 2.73 32.10
C GLU A 481 -43.81 3.48 32.79
N ALA A 482 -43.89 3.40 34.12
CA ALA A 482 -44.86 4.17 34.88
C ALA A 482 -44.58 5.67 34.70
N SER A 483 -45.60 6.45 34.35
CA SER A 483 -45.48 7.89 34.30
C SER A 483 -45.24 8.40 35.74
N GLY A 484 -44.05 8.94 36.01
CA GLY A 484 -43.71 9.44 37.34
C GLY A 484 -44.65 10.57 37.78
N GLY A 485 -45.70 10.22 38.53
CA GLY A 485 -46.54 11.09 39.37
C GLY A 485 -47.25 12.28 38.74
N GLY A 486 -47.09 12.54 37.43
CA GLY A 486 -47.71 13.67 36.75
C GLY A 486 -49.08 13.28 36.20
N ASP A 487 -50.10 14.00 36.64
CA ASP A 487 -51.53 13.89 36.26
C ASP A 487 -51.74 14.25 34.77
N ILE A 488 -51.23 13.42 33.86
CA ILE A 488 -51.25 13.65 32.41
C ILE A 488 -52.15 12.60 31.76
N LYS A 489 -53.45 12.90 31.73
CA LYS A 489 -54.51 12.03 31.20
C LYS A 489 -54.45 11.76 29.68
N ASP A 490 -53.51 12.36 28.96
CA ASP A 490 -53.38 12.27 27.49
C ASP A 490 -52.09 11.59 26.99
N LYS A 491 -51.30 10.93 27.85
CA LYS A 491 -49.99 10.33 27.48
C LYS A 491 -49.96 8.80 27.40
N ASP A 492 -51.12 8.14 27.40
CA ASP A 492 -51.20 6.71 27.21
C ASP A 492 -50.61 6.28 25.86
N GLY A 493 -49.58 5.44 25.91
CA GLY A 493 -48.87 4.97 24.71
C GLY A 493 -47.89 5.96 24.11
N ALA A 494 -47.54 7.05 24.82
CA ALA A 494 -46.45 7.94 24.39
C ALA A 494 -45.09 7.24 24.53
N ILE A 495 -44.25 7.30 23.50
CA ILE A 495 -42.92 6.68 23.47
C ILE A 495 -42.01 7.36 24.50
N THR A 496 -41.42 6.59 25.41
CA THR A 496 -40.41 7.11 26.34
C THR A 496 -39.03 7.10 25.68
N PHE A 497 -38.63 5.97 25.09
CA PHE A 497 -37.39 5.82 24.34
C PHE A 497 -37.44 4.66 23.36
N CYS A 498 -36.51 4.66 22.41
CA CYS A 498 -36.32 3.62 21.40
C CYS A 498 -35.11 2.75 21.76
N ILE A 499 -35.32 1.46 21.99
CA ILE A 499 -34.25 0.48 22.28
C ILE A 499 -33.43 0.23 21.01
N CYS A 500 -34.11 -0.16 19.93
CA CYS A 500 -33.51 -0.38 18.62
C CYS A 500 -34.36 0.33 17.58
N GLU A 501 -33.72 1.08 16.70
CA GLU A 501 -34.40 1.83 15.64
C GLU A 501 -35.05 0.90 14.61
N SER A 502 -35.97 1.44 13.81
CA SER A 502 -36.47 0.70 12.66
C SER A 502 -35.39 0.63 11.58
N LEU A 503 -35.36 -0.48 10.83
CA LEU A 503 -34.62 -0.57 9.58
C LEU A 503 -35.56 -0.19 8.45
N VAL A 504 -35.24 0.88 7.76
CA VAL A 504 -36.08 1.46 6.71
C VAL A 504 -35.32 1.43 5.40
N LYS A 505 -36.02 1.05 4.34
CA LYS A 505 -35.55 1.00 2.95
C LYS A 505 -36.26 2.09 2.14
N TYR A 506 -35.47 2.72 1.29
CA TYR A 506 -35.87 3.69 0.28
C TYR A 506 -35.39 3.17 -1.07
N PRO A 507 -36.28 2.54 -1.86
CA PRO A 507 -35.89 1.87 -3.10
C PRO A 507 -35.22 2.81 -4.11
N GLU A 508 -34.29 2.29 -4.91
CA GLU A 508 -33.61 3.07 -5.96
C GLU A 508 -34.60 3.68 -6.98
N HIS A 509 -35.66 2.94 -7.31
CA HIS A 509 -36.67 3.34 -8.30
C HIS A 509 -37.69 4.35 -7.78
N ASP A 510 -37.90 4.40 -6.46
CA ASP A 510 -38.72 5.41 -5.79
C ASP A 510 -38.07 5.81 -4.44
N PRO A 511 -37.11 6.75 -4.44
CA PRO A 511 -36.43 7.18 -3.21
C PRO A 511 -37.34 7.86 -2.19
N HIS A 512 -38.59 8.16 -2.56
CA HIS A 512 -39.59 8.74 -1.65
C HIS A 512 -40.48 7.67 -1.00
N GLU A 513 -40.50 6.46 -1.55
CA GLU A 513 -41.19 5.33 -0.95
C GLU A 513 -40.43 4.86 0.29
N ARG A 514 -41.09 4.94 1.44
CA ARG A 514 -40.55 4.53 2.73
C ARG A 514 -41.07 3.13 3.09
N LEU A 515 -40.18 2.14 3.10
CA LEU A 515 -40.52 0.75 3.43
C LEU A 515 -39.87 0.34 4.76
N VAL A 516 -40.68 0.04 5.78
CA VAL A 516 -40.19 -0.47 7.06
C VAL A 516 -39.93 -1.97 6.94
N LEU A 517 -38.65 -2.37 6.90
CA LEU A 517 -38.26 -3.77 6.84
C LEU A 517 -38.31 -4.44 8.21
N GLU A 518 -37.86 -3.71 9.25
CA GLU A 518 -37.91 -4.17 10.63
C GLU A 518 -38.39 -3.06 11.54
N LYS A 519 -39.43 -3.36 12.33
CA LYS A 519 -40.08 -2.41 13.24
C LYS A 519 -39.14 -1.92 14.33
N ALA A 520 -39.32 -0.69 14.80
CA ALA A 520 -38.55 -0.18 15.93
C ALA A 520 -38.94 -0.89 17.24
N HIS A 521 -38.00 -1.12 18.14
CA HIS A 521 -38.27 -1.63 19.49
C HIS A 521 -38.39 -0.46 20.45
N VAL A 522 -39.57 -0.23 21.01
CA VAL A 522 -39.85 0.96 21.84
C VAL A 522 -40.35 0.59 23.23
N VAL A 523 -40.15 1.51 24.17
CA VAL A 523 -40.78 1.51 25.49
C VAL A 523 -41.70 2.71 25.58
N VAL A 524 -42.95 2.49 26.00
CA VAL A 524 -43.97 3.54 26.10
C VAL A 524 -44.31 3.86 27.55
N ARG A 525 -44.91 5.02 27.78
CA ARG A 525 -45.47 5.36 29.09
C ARG A 525 -46.80 4.64 29.29
N ARG A 526 -46.96 4.10 30.50
CA ARG A 526 -48.26 3.69 31.03
C ARG A 526 -48.94 4.92 31.62
N GLY A 527 -50.12 5.26 31.14
CA GLY A 527 -50.99 6.27 31.73
C GLY A 527 -51.71 5.77 32.97
#